data_AF-A0A962JPI8-F1
#
_entry.id   AF-A0A962JPI8-F1
#
_cell.length_a   1.000
_cell.length_b   1.000
_cell.length_c   1.000
_cell.angle_alpha   90.00
_cell.angle_beta   90.00
_cell.angle_gamma   90.00
#
_symmetry.space_group_name_H-M   'P 1'
#
loop_
_entity.id
_entity.type
_entity.pdbx_description
1 polymer ?
#
loop_
_entity_poly.entity_id
_entity_poly.type
_entity_poly.pdbx_seq_one_letter_code
_entity_poly.pdbx_strand_id
1 'polypeptide(L)'
;MKFLKYLIGIILLIVIVGLFLPATTHVEREALIQAPPQVVFGYINDYRKFNQWSPWFKRDPEAKYEYSGTAAGVGSKMHWESEHREVGSGTQEIIESKPYRHI
;
A
#
# COMPACT_ATOMS: atom_id res chain seq x y z
N MET A 1 37.54 -12.32 -24.93
CA MET A 1 38.04 -11.90 -23.59
C MET A 1 37.79 -10.43 -23.25
N LYS A 2 38.01 -9.45 -24.14
CA LYS A 2 37.77 -8.02 -23.84
C LYS A 2 36.29 -7.68 -23.60
N PHE A 3 35.39 -8.19 -24.44
CA PHE A 3 33.93 -8.01 -24.32
C PHE A 3 33.39 -8.43 -22.94
N LEU A 4 33.79 -9.61 -22.45
CA LEU A 4 33.37 -10.11 -21.13
C LEU A 4 33.83 -9.21 -19.98
N LYS A 5 35.02 -8.61 -20.07
CA LYS A 5 35.52 -7.65 -19.07
C LYS A 5 34.68 -6.37 -19.05
N TYR A 6 34.31 -5.85 -20.22
CA TYR A 6 33.43 -4.67 -20.30
C TYR A 6 32.04 -4.98 -19.75
N LEU A 7 31.48 -6.15 -20.06
CA LEU A 7 30.19 -6.59 -19.54
C LEU A 7 30.21 -6.69 -18.00
N ILE A 8 31.24 -7.33 -17.43
CA ILE A 8 31.43 -7.41 -15.98
C ILE A 8 31.58 -6.01 -15.37
N GLY A 9 32.35 -5.12 -16.01
CA GLY A 9 32.52 -3.74 -15.56
C GLY A 9 31.20 -2.96 -15.52
N ILE A 10 30.34 -3.13 -16.53
CA ILE A 10 29.00 -2.51 -16.58
C ILE A 10 28.11 -3.07 -15.47
N ILE A 11 28.08 -4.38 -15.26
CA ILE A 11 27.29 -5.00 -14.19
C ILE A 11 27.75 -4.49 -12.82
N LEU A 12 29.06 -4.45 -12.58
CA LEU A 12 29.65 -3.89 -11.35
C LEU A 12 29.25 -2.43 -11.15
N LEU A 13 29.30 -1.62 -12.20
CA LEU A 13 28.90 -0.23 -12.13
C LEU A 13 27.42 -0.07 -11.77
N ILE A 14 26.53 -0.85 -12.38
CA ILE A 14 25.08 -0.83 -12.07
C ILE A 14 24.83 -1.20 -10.62
N VAL A 15 25.50 -2.24 -10.10
CA VAL A 15 25.38 -2.65 -8.70
C VAL A 15 25.87 -1.55 -7.76
N ILE A 16 27.04 -0.97 -8.03
CA ILE A 16 27.60 0.11 -7.23
C ILE A 16 26.64 1.30 -7.19
N VAL A 17 26.12 1.74 -8.34
CA VAL A 17 25.15 2.84 -8.40
C VAL A 17 23.88 2.50 -7.62
N GLY A 18 23.37 1.27 -7.75
CA GLY A 18 22.17 0.82 -7.05
C GLY A 18 22.31 0.87 -5.52
N LEU A 19 23.50 0.60 -4.98
CA LEU A 19 23.76 0.68 -3.53
C LEU A 19 23.69 2.11 -2.97
N PHE A 20 23.83 3.14 -3.81
CA PHE A 20 23.73 4.54 -3.41
C PHE A 20 22.34 5.15 -3.67
N LEU A 21 21.40 4.40 -4.26
CA LEU A 21 20.04 4.89 -4.46
C LEU A 21 19.23 4.88 -3.16
N PRO A 22 18.28 5.81 -2.96
CA PRO A 22 17.40 5.79 -1.81
C PRO A 22 16.59 4.48 -1.74
N ALA A 23 16.56 3.87 -0.55
CA ALA A 23 15.75 2.69 -0.28
C ALA A 23 14.26 3.02 -0.10
N THR A 24 13.92 4.30 0.04
CA THR A 24 12.57 4.77 0.31
C THR A 24 12.07 5.62 -0.85
N THR A 25 10.78 5.51 -1.11
CA THR A 25 10.05 6.38 -2.03
C THR A 25 8.90 7.04 -1.28
N HIS A 26 8.51 8.24 -1.70
CA HIS A 26 7.39 8.97 -1.14
C HIS A 26 6.28 9.07 -2.18
N VAL A 27 5.06 8.72 -1.78
CA VAL A 27 3.87 8.77 -2.63
C VAL A 27 2.80 9.55 -1.89
N GLU A 28 2.29 10.61 -2.51
CA GLU A 28 1.21 11.45 -2.00
C GLU A 28 0.10 11.59 -3.04
N ARG A 29 -1.15 11.64 -2.57
CA ARG A 29 -2.33 11.89 -3.41
C ARG A 29 -3.33 12.73 -2.63
N GLU A 30 -3.97 13.65 -3.34
CA GLU A 30 -5.04 14.50 -2.80
C GLU A 30 -6.32 14.33 -3.63
N ALA A 31 -7.47 14.37 -2.97
CA ALA A 31 -8.78 14.36 -3.61
C ALA A 31 -9.78 15.21 -2.82
N LEU A 32 -10.57 16.03 -3.51
CA LEU A 32 -11.69 16.76 -2.91
C LEU A 32 -12.92 15.86 -2.84
N ILE A 33 -13.43 15.62 -1.63
CA ILE A 33 -14.65 14.83 -1.40
C ILE A 33 -15.73 15.75 -0.84
N GLN A 34 -16.86 15.86 -1.54
CA GLN A 34 -18.02 16.66 -1.11
C GLN A 34 -18.84 15.91 -0.05
N ALA A 35 -18.23 15.66 1.12
CA ALA A 35 -18.86 15.00 2.26
C ALA A 35 -18.30 15.53 3.59
N PRO A 36 -19.07 15.45 4.69
CA PRO A 36 -18.54 15.76 6.03
C PRO A 36 -17.35 14.86 6.39
N PRO A 37 -16.30 15.37 7.06
CA PRO A 37 -15.12 14.58 7.45
C PRO A 37 -15.45 13.31 8.24
N GLN A 38 -16.52 13.34 9.04
CA GLN A 38 -16.97 12.20 9.84
C GLN A 38 -17.40 11.01 8.97
N VAL A 39 -18.00 11.30 7.81
CA VAL A 39 -18.42 10.26 6.85
C VAL A 39 -17.18 9.59 6.28
N VAL A 40 -16.25 10.38 5.70
CA VAL A 40 -15.01 9.86 5.11
C VAL A 40 -14.19 9.09 6.15
N PHE A 41 -14.00 9.69 7.33
CA PHE A 41 -13.28 9.06 8.44
C PHE A 41 -13.88 7.70 8.80
N GLY A 42 -15.20 7.58 8.84
CA GLY A 42 -15.89 6.33 9.14
C GLY A 42 -15.64 5.18 8.14
N TYR A 43 -15.18 5.48 6.92
CA TYR A 43 -14.82 4.49 5.89
C TYR A 43 -13.34 4.09 5.93
N ILE A 44 -12.45 5.02 6.27
CA ILE A 44 -11.01 4.77 6.32
C ILE A 44 -10.55 4.25 7.70
N ASN A 45 -11.32 4.50 8.76
CA ASN A 45 -11.02 4.05 10.12
C ASN A 45 -11.40 2.60 10.39
N ASP A 46 -12.06 1.92 9.46
CA ASP A 46 -12.56 0.55 9.61
C ASP A 46 -12.27 -0.23 8.35
N TYR A 47 -11.30 -1.15 8.41
CA TYR A 47 -10.93 -1.92 7.24
C TYR A 47 -12.06 -2.80 6.70
N ARG A 48 -13.09 -3.15 7.49
CA ARG A 48 -14.25 -3.92 6.97
C ARG A 48 -15.03 -3.14 5.92
N LYS A 49 -14.86 -1.83 5.86
CA LYS A 49 -15.45 -0.94 4.85
C LYS A 49 -14.50 -0.61 3.71
N PHE A 50 -13.26 -1.09 3.75
CA PHE A 50 -12.22 -0.75 2.78
C PHE A 50 -12.65 -1.08 1.34
N ASN A 51 -13.25 -2.26 1.14
CA ASN A 51 -13.68 -2.70 -0.19
C ASN A 51 -14.84 -1.87 -0.78
N GLN A 52 -15.51 -1.03 0.02
CA GLN A 52 -16.57 -0.15 -0.49
C GLN A 52 -16.01 1.04 -1.30
N TRP A 53 -14.73 1.36 -1.14
CA TRP A 53 -14.10 2.50 -1.82
C TRP A 53 -12.72 2.19 -2.42
N SER A 54 -12.10 1.08 -2.04
CA SER A 54 -10.72 0.74 -2.40
C SER A 54 -10.53 0.59 -3.91
N PRO A 55 -9.54 1.30 -4.50
CA PRO A 55 -9.18 1.10 -5.90
C PRO A 55 -8.55 -0.27 -6.16
N TRP A 56 -8.13 -0.99 -5.11
CA TRP A 56 -7.56 -2.34 -5.21
C TRP A 56 -8.67 -3.38 -5.39
N PHE A 57 -9.73 -3.30 -4.59
CA PHE A 57 -10.90 -4.17 -4.75
C PHE A 57 -11.61 -3.95 -6.09
N LYS A 58 -11.69 -2.71 -6.57
CA LYS A 58 -12.20 -2.43 -7.93
C LYS A 58 -11.36 -3.08 -9.03
N ARG A 59 -10.05 -3.24 -8.81
CA ARG A 59 -9.11 -3.83 -9.78
C ARG A 59 -9.17 -5.36 -9.76
N ASP A 60 -9.26 -5.95 -8.58
CA ASP A 60 -9.48 -7.39 -8.41
C ASP A 60 -10.60 -7.68 -7.40
N PRO A 61 -11.85 -7.81 -7.88
CA PRO A 61 -12.99 -8.17 -7.03
C PRO A 61 -12.93 -9.61 -6.48
N GLU A 62 -12.12 -10.49 -7.06
CA GLU A 62 -11.98 -11.89 -6.65
C GLU A 62 -10.93 -12.08 -5.54
N ALA A 63 -10.21 -11.00 -5.20
CA ALA A 63 -9.25 -11.01 -4.10
C ALA A 63 -9.94 -11.38 -2.77
N LYS A 64 -9.26 -12.21 -1.97
CA LYS A 64 -9.75 -12.64 -0.67
C LYS A 64 -9.33 -11.65 0.40
N TYR A 65 -10.23 -11.31 1.30
CA TYR A 65 -9.98 -10.37 2.39
C TYR A 65 -10.36 -10.98 3.73
N GLU A 66 -9.46 -10.87 4.70
CA GLU A 66 -9.70 -11.24 6.08
C GLU A 66 -9.54 -10.02 6.99
N TYR A 67 -10.50 -9.81 7.87
CA TYR A 67 -10.51 -8.68 8.80
C TYR A 67 -10.36 -9.18 10.24
N SER A 68 -9.44 -8.58 10.99
CA SER A 68 -9.17 -8.97 12.37
C SER A 68 -8.85 -7.76 13.25
N GLY A 69 -8.66 -8.01 14.54
CA GLY A 69 -8.40 -6.95 15.52
C GLY A 69 -9.64 -6.08 15.80
N THR A 70 -9.41 -4.80 16.11
CA THR A 70 -10.49 -3.90 16.54
C THR A 70 -11.49 -3.61 15.43
N ALA A 71 -12.72 -3.25 15.82
CA ALA A 71 -13.77 -2.91 14.86
C ALA A 71 -13.38 -1.69 14.01
N ALA A 72 -12.77 -0.68 14.62
CA ALA A 72 -12.29 0.52 13.96
C ALA A 72 -11.16 1.15 14.79
N GLY A 73 -10.34 1.99 14.15
CA GLY A 73 -9.22 2.68 14.78
C GLY A 73 -8.01 1.79 15.02
N VAL A 74 -7.19 2.17 15.99
CA VAL A 74 -5.93 1.49 16.30
C VAL A 74 -6.17 -0.01 16.54
N GLY A 75 -5.37 -0.84 15.88
CA GLY A 75 -5.46 -2.30 15.93
C GLY A 75 -6.48 -2.92 14.97
N SER A 76 -7.17 -2.14 14.14
CA SER A 76 -7.98 -2.68 13.05
C SER A 76 -7.04 -3.22 11.98
N LYS A 77 -7.25 -4.46 11.52
CA LYS A 77 -6.37 -5.13 10.56
C LYS A 77 -7.11 -5.70 9.37
N MET A 78 -6.43 -5.73 8.24
CA MET A 78 -6.86 -6.36 7.00
C MET A 78 -5.72 -7.15 6.39
N HIS A 79 -5.98 -8.39 6.04
CA HIS A 79 -5.14 -9.20 5.18
C HIS A 79 -5.83 -9.38 3.84
N TRP A 80 -5.09 -9.35 2.74
CA TRP A 80 -5.62 -9.67 1.43
C TRP A 80 -4.70 -10.59 0.64
N GLU A 81 -5.32 -11.43 -0.19
CA GLU A 81 -4.65 -12.32 -1.14
C GLU A 81 -5.23 -12.14 -2.54
N SER A 82 -4.36 -11.90 -3.51
CA SER A 82 -4.74 -11.74 -4.92
C SER A 82 -3.67 -12.33 -5.83
N GLU A 83 -4.10 -13.05 -6.86
CA GLU A 83 -3.23 -13.49 -7.97
C GLU A 83 -2.99 -12.38 -9.00
N HIS A 84 -3.77 -11.29 -8.94
CA HIS A 84 -3.60 -10.15 -9.83
C HIS A 84 -2.31 -9.41 -9.49
N ARG A 85 -1.35 -9.42 -10.43
CA ARG A 85 0.02 -8.90 -10.24
C ARG A 85 0.10 -7.47 -9.72
N GLU A 86 -0.85 -6.61 -10.08
CA GLU A 86 -0.89 -5.21 -9.60
C GLU A 86 -1.50 -5.02 -8.20
N VAL A 87 -2.21 -6.02 -7.68
CA VAL A 87 -2.83 -5.98 -6.34
C VAL A 87 -1.96 -6.73 -5.34
N GLY A 88 -1.49 -7.92 -5.72
CA GLY A 88 -0.65 -8.78 -4.88
C GLY A 88 -1.31 -9.15 -3.55
N SER A 89 -0.50 -9.59 -2.59
CA SER A 89 -0.97 -10.00 -1.26
C SER A 89 -0.25 -9.20 -0.18
N GLY A 90 -0.93 -8.94 0.93
CA GLY A 90 -0.35 -8.15 2.02
C GLY A 90 -1.25 -8.01 3.24
N THR A 91 -0.77 -7.25 4.22
CA THR A 91 -1.50 -6.94 5.44
C THR A 91 -1.35 -5.46 5.77
N GLN A 92 -2.41 -4.86 6.32
CA GLN A 92 -2.42 -3.51 6.85
C GLN A 92 -3.02 -3.49 8.26
N GLU A 93 -2.51 -2.58 9.08
CA GLU A 93 -2.96 -2.32 10.45
C GLU A 93 -3.01 -0.82 10.68
N ILE A 94 -4.10 -0.33 11.29
CA ILE A 94 -4.17 1.06 11.75
C ILE A 94 -3.36 1.16 13.05
N ILE A 95 -2.30 1.95 13.04
CA ILE A 95 -1.42 2.15 14.20
C ILE A 95 -1.69 3.48 14.91
N GLU A 96 -2.31 4.45 14.23
CA GLU A 96 -2.72 5.74 14.78
C GLU A 96 -4.12 6.09 14.26
N SER A 97 -4.93 6.76 15.09
CA SER A 97 -6.24 7.26 14.67
C SER A 97 -6.65 8.43 15.54
N LYS A 98 -6.76 9.62 14.93
CA LYS A 98 -7.23 10.87 15.52
C LYS A 98 -8.56 11.25 14.87
N PRO A 99 -9.68 11.18 15.60
CA PRO A 99 -11.02 11.38 15.08
C PRO A 99 -11.14 12.58 14.13
N TYR A 100 -11.61 12.30 12.90
CA TYR A 100 -11.93 13.27 11.86
C TYR A 100 -10.75 14.12 11.34
N ARG A 101 -9.51 13.75 11.69
CA ARG A 101 -8.31 14.47 11.25
C ARG A 101 -7.24 13.59 10.61
N HIS A 102 -6.95 12.43 11.18
CA HIS A 102 -5.80 11.62 10.78
C HIS A 102 -5.98 10.15 11.15
N ILE A 103 -5.49 9.25 10.30
CA ILE A 103 -5.37 7.80 10.45
C ILE A 103 -4.04 7.40 9.81
#